data_AF-A0A821EWE6-F1
#
_entry.id   AF-A0A821EWE6-F1
#
_cell.length_a   1.000
_cell.length_b   1.000
_cell.length_c   1.000
_cell.angle_alpha   90.00
_cell.angle_beta   90.00
_cell.angle_gamma   90.00
#
_symmetry.space_group_name_H-M   'P 1'
#
loop_
_entity.id
_entity.type
_entity.pdbx_description
1 polymer ?
#
loop_
_entity_poly.entity_id
_entity_poly.type
_entity_poly.pdbx_seq_one_letter_code
_entity_poly.pdbx_strand_id
1 'polypeptide(L)'
;MPHPPQRKSQTSAAASCRWVQEESSEMDVEEVDDIFDAIVDENDGFLKKLDYLIIGDLFELCKADCGSRRLSVLLYTLLRITGQSCRFTDDVLEKIGAFRRVHAHKWSEVFICGDFDTFTADGRGGKMFPSFYDDYPGLEVEAKAFAIEGCSRKNASFTVGDLAKFVDEKFYELTQTVKTGDDLIRFEKSCRLDLRRWGARFEPNSARPYFEGHERADVVIHRNEFISYFLQRKDEYYTISDGDQPKWISPTHNPRILIFHDESTFKSGEVSAKRWIMEDHTPFFSKGRGRSHMISDFLVQHPSGPFFSLSDAEFHNAVEKFPSLSAPSGLSYFNNSATAGINVGQEAYFNNETILAQF
;
A
#
# COMPACT_ATOMS: atom_id res chain seq x y z
N MET A 1 -48.92 -18.12 -45.30
CA MET A 1 -48.68 -16.98 -44.39
C MET A 1 -49.40 -17.28 -43.07
N PRO A 2 -48.69 -17.51 -41.97
CA PRO A 2 -49.31 -17.71 -40.66
C PRO A 2 -49.35 -16.40 -39.86
N HIS A 3 -50.51 -16.10 -39.30
CA HIS A 3 -50.74 -15.02 -38.35
C HIS A 3 -49.88 -15.17 -37.07
N PRO A 4 -49.51 -14.06 -36.42
CA PRO A 4 -48.69 -14.10 -35.20
C PRO A 4 -49.50 -14.61 -34.00
N PRO A 5 -48.87 -15.29 -33.03
CA PRO A 5 -49.55 -15.75 -31.82
C PRO A 5 -49.83 -14.57 -30.88
N GLN A 6 -51.09 -14.48 -30.43
CA GLN A 6 -51.56 -13.56 -29.41
C GLN A 6 -50.84 -13.80 -28.08
N ARG A 7 -50.21 -12.75 -27.53
CA ARG A 7 -49.71 -12.73 -26.15
C ARG A 7 -50.89 -12.81 -25.19
N LYS A 8 -50.93 -13.87 -24.37
CA LYS A 8 -51.77 -13.94 -23.17
C LYS A 8 -51.22 -12.95 -22.14
N SER A 9 -52.04 -11.99 -21.72
CA SER A 9 -51.76 -11.19 -20.54
C SER A 9 -51.86 -12.08 -19.31
N GLN A 10 -50.77 -12.16 -18.54
CA GLN A 10 -50.83 -12.60 -17.16
C GLN A 10 -50.81 -11.35 -16.29
N THR A 11 -51.98 -11.05 -15.75
CA THR A 11 -52.16 -10.20 -14.59
C THR A 11 -51.60 -10.93 -13.36
N SER A 12 -50.56 -10.41 -12.75
CA SER A 12 -50.17 -10.76 -11.38
C SER A 12 -50.33 -9.55 -10.48
N ALA A 13 -51.05 -9.77 -9.39
CA ALA A 13 -51.56 -8.79 -8.45
C ALA A 13 -50.50 -7.82 -7.91
N ALA A 14 -50.84 -6.54 -7.95
CA ALA A 14 -50.17 -5.50 -7.19
C ALA A 14 -50.38 -5.78 -5.69
N ALA A 15 -49.29 -6.09 -4.99
CA ALA A 15 -49.26 -6.00 -3.54
C ALA A 15 -49.27 -4.50 -3.18
N SER A 16 -50.38 -4.07 -2.59
CA SER A 16 -50.60 -2.72 -2.08
C SER A 16 -49.61 -2.43 -0.95
N CYS A 17 -48.60 -1.61 -1.23
CA CYS A 17 -47.89 -0.86 -0.19
C CYS A 17 -48.54 0.52 -0.12
N ARG A 18 -49.38 0.69 0.90
CA ARG A 18 -50.12 1.90 1.22
C ARG A 18 -49.13 2.90 1.84
N TRP A 19 -48.60 3.81 1.03
CA TRP A 19 -48.07 5.08 1.53
C TRP A 19 -48.94 6.20 0.97
N VAL A 20 -49.19 7.17 1.84
CA VAL A 20 -50.21 8.22 1.77
C VAL A 20 -50.22 8.90 0.39
N GLN A 21 -51.38 8.87 -0.26
CA GLN A 21 -51.70 9.84 -1.30
C GLN A 21 -51.98 11.17 -0.59
N GLU A 22 -51.04 12.11 -0.68
CA GLU A 22 -51.34 13.53 -0.60
C GLU A 22 -50.85 14.20 -1.89
N GLU A 23 -51.65 15.18 -2.29
CA GLU A 23 -51.73 15.76 -3.62
C GLU A 23 -50.47 16.49 -4.07
N SER A 24 -50.39 16.65 -5.39
CA SER A 24 -49.36 17.36 -6.14
C SER A 24 -48.97 18.73 -5.56
N SER A 25 -47.73 18.84 -5.10
CA SER A 25 -46.94 20.06 -5.21
C SER A 25 -45.46 19.67 -5.27
N GLU A 26 -44.68 20.36 -6.11
CA GLU A 26 -43.23 20.23 -6.22
C GLU A 26 -42.59 20.18 -4.83
N MET A 27 -42.05 19.02 -4.44
CA MET A 27 -41.39 18.81 -3.17
C MET A 27 -39.88 18.87 -3.40
N ASP A 28 -39.23 19.82 -2.73
CA ASP A 28 -37.80 20.08 -2.82
C ASP A 28 -36.98 18.86 -2.39
N VAL A 29 -35.88 18.62 -3.11
CA VAL A 29 -34.99 17.46 -3.03
C VAL A 29 -34.25 17.34 -1.68
N GLU A 30 -34.50 18.24 -0.71
CA GLU A 30 -33.81 18.27 0.58
C GLU A 30 -34.45 17.39 1.67
N GLU A 31 -35.75 17.07 1.62
CA GLU A 31 -36.43 16.37 2.73
C GLU A 31 -36.25 14.83 2.77
N VAL A 32 -35.64 14.22 1.74
CA VAL A 32 -35.41 12.76 1.70
C VAL A 32 -34.04 12.37 2.29
N ASP A 33 -33.13 13.34 2.45
CA ASP A 33 -31.80 13.10 3.04
C ASP A 33 -31.87 12.83 4.56
N ASP A 34 -32.90 13.34 5.26
CA ASP A 34 -32.99 13.29 6.72
C ASP A 34 -33.39 11.91 7.30
N ILE A 35 -34.01 11.03 6.52
CA ILE A 35 -34.45 9.70 7.03
C ILE A 35 -33.30 8.68 7.06
N PHE A 36 -32.26 8.86 6.25
CA PHE A 36 -31.14 7.91 6.15
C PHE A 36 -29.90 8.29 6.97
N ASP A 37 -29.76 9.56 7.36
CA ASP A 37 -28.60 10.05 8.10
C ASP A 37 -28.65 9.73 9.62
N ALA A 38 -29.74 9.13 10.11
CA ALA A 38 -29.94 8.79 11.53
C ALA A 38 -29.30 7.44 11.98
N ILE A 39 -28.53 6.75 11.13
CA ILE A 39 -27.86 5.48 11.49
C ILE A 39 -26.38 5.56 11.13
N VAL A 40 -25.60 6.37 11.84
CA VAL A 40 -24.12 6.30 11.78
C VAL A 40 -23.51 6.67 13.11
N ASP A 41 -23.02 5.68 13.85
CA ASP A 41 -21.76 5.83 14.58
C ASP A 41 -21.20 4.42 14.84
N GLU A 42 -20.21 3.98 14.03
CA GLU A 42 -19.21 2.93 14.34
C GLU A 42 -18.37 2.44 13.13
N ASN A 43 -18.74 2.76 11.87
CA ASN A 43 -18.08 2.18 10.67
C ASN A 43 -16.95 3.03 10.02
N ASP A 44 -16.59 4.18 10.59
CA ASP A 44 -15.67 5.16 9.98
C ASP A 44 -14.21 4.63 9.82
N GLY A 45 -13.83 3.60 10.57
CA GLY A 45 -12.46 3.06 10.56
C GLY A 45 -12.08 2.18 9.35
N PHE A 46 -13.05 1.52 8.71
CA PHE A 46 -12.77 0.59 7.60
C PHE A 46 -12.62 1.33 6.26
N LEU A 47 -13.49 2.28 5.98
CA LEU A 47 -13.51 3.03 4.71
C LEU A 47 -12.34 4.01 4.58
N LYS A 48 -11.82 4.53 5.70
CA LYS A 48 -10.58 5.34 5.71
C LYS A 48 -9.31 4.55 5.33
N LYS A 49 -9.35 3.22 5.35
CA LYS A 49 -8.24 2.33 4.94
C LYS A 49 -8.30 1.91 3.47
N LEU A 50 -9.39 2.23 2.78
CA LEU A 50 -9.59 1.83 1.40
C LEU A 50 -8.80 2.75 0.45
N ASP A 51 -7.86 2.14 -0.28
CA ASP A 51 -7.10 2.83 -1.31
C ASP A 51 -8.00 3.06 -2.54
N TYR A 52 -8.42 4.31 -2.73
CA TYR A 52 -9.28 4.71 -3.84
C TYR A 52 -8.72 4.32 -5.21
N LEU A 53 -7.40 4.22 -5.35
CA LEU A 53 -6.77 3.77 -6.60
C LEU A 53 -7.06 2.28 -6.85
N ILE A 54 -7.06 1.46 -5.80
CA ILE A 54 -7.38 0.03 -5.90
C ILE A 54 -8.85 -0.17 -6.25
N ILE A 55 -9.75 0.55 -5.59
CA ILE A 55 -11.20 0.48 -5.91
C ILE A 55 -11.44 0.97 -7.33
N GLY A 56 -10.85 2.10 -7.73
CA GLY A 56 -10.99 2.64 -9.09
C GLY A 56 -10.50 1.67 -10.15
N ASP A 57 -9.34 1.04 -9.91
CA ASP A 57 -8.81 0.04 -10.84
C ASP A 57 -9.71 -1.21 -10.90
N LEU A 58 -10.22 -1.69 -9.76
CA LEU A 58 -11.18 -2.81 -9.73
C LEU A 58 -12.49 -2.45 -10.43
N PHE A 59 -12.98 -1.23 -10.21
CA PHE A 59 -14.19 -0.71 -10.85
C PHE A 59 -14.03 -0.69 -12.38
N GLU A 60 -12.92 -0.15 -12.90
CA GLU A 60 -12.63 -0.13 -14.33
C GLU A 60 -12.38 -1.52 -14.93
N LEU A 61 -11.82 -2.46 -14.16
CA LEU A 61 -11.73 -3.86 -14.57
C LEU A 61 -13.12 -4.48 -14.74
N CYS A 62 -13.99 -4.38 -13.72
CA CYS A 62 -15.35 -4.91 -13.76
C CYS A 62 -16.23 -4.21 -14.80
N LYS A 63 -15.92 -2.96 -15.17
CA LYS A 63 -16.72 -2.15 -16.10
C LYS A 63 -16.79 -2.76 -17.49
N ALA A 64 -15.77 -3.50 -17.91
CA ALA A 64 -15.77 -4.23 -19.18
C ALA A 64 -16.90 -5.27 -19.24
N ASP A 65 -17.15 -5.98 -18.13
CA ASP A 65 -18.13 -7.06 -18.05
C ASP A 65 -19.53 -6.58 -17.66
N CYS A 66 -19.60 -5.65 -16.69
CA CYS A 66 -20.85 -5.23 -16.07
C CYS A 66 -21.41 -3.91 -16.62
N GLY A 67 -20.56 -3.09 -17.25
CA GLY A 67 -20.90 -1.73 -17.68
C GLY A 67 -20.91 -0.71 -16.54
N SER A 68 -20.50 0.52 -16.87
CA SER A 68 -20.31 1.61 -15.89
C SER A 68 -21.56 1.91 -15.06
N ARG A 69 -22.75 1.86 -15.69
CA ARG A 69 -24.01 2.15 -15.02
C ARG A 69 -24.31 1.15 -13.90
N ARG A 70 -24.23 -0.15 -14.20
CA ARG A 70 -24.60 -1.21 -13.24
C ARG A 70 -23.69 -1.16 -12.01
N LEU A 71 -22.38 -1.00 -12.23
CA LEU A 71 -21.42 -0.90 -11.13
C LEU A 71 -21.58 0.39 -10.33
N SER A 72 -21.81 1.53 -11.00
CA SER A 72 -22.01 2.80 -10.29
C SER A 72 -23.25 2.75 -9.41
N VAL A 73 -24.34 2.17 -9.91
CA VAL A 73 -25.59 2.02 -9.17
C VAL A 73 -25.42 1.03 -8.01
N LEU A 74 -24.79 -0.12 -8.24
CA LEU A 74 -24.49 -1.09 -7.19
C LEU A 74 -23.67 -0.46 -6.06
N LEU A 75 -22.58 0.24 -6.40
CA LEU A 75 -21.71 0.84 -5.41
C LEU A 75 -22.39 2.01 -4.68
N TYR A 76 -23.12 2.84 -5.40
CA TYR A 76 -23.95 3.90 -4.81
C TYR A 76 -24.95 3.32 -3.80
N THR A 77 -25.70 2.27 -4.19
CA THR A 77 -26.67 1.61 -3.33
C THR A 77 -26.00 0.99 -2.10
N LEU A 78 -24.85 0.33 -2.25
CA LEU A 78 -24.08 -0.20 -1.12
C LEU A 78 -23.65 0.90 -0.15
N LEU A 79 -23.07 1.98 -0.65
CA LEU A 79 -22.64 3.11 0.18
C LEU A 79 -23.80 3.72 0.96
N ARG A 80 -24.95 3.91 0.32
CA ARG A 80 -26.17 4.43 0.98
C ARG A 80 -26.77 3.45 2.00
N ILE A 81 -26.82 2.15 1.70
CA ILE A 81 -27.27 1.13 2.66
C ILE A 81 -26.34 1.07 3.89
N THR A 82 -25.04 1.29 3.71
CA THR A 82 -24.06 1.36 4.80
C THR A 82 -24.05 2.71 5.54
N GLY A 83 -25.05 3.56 5.33
CA GLY A 83 -25.22 4.84 6.02
C GLY A 83 -24.22 5.92 5.61
N GLN A 84 -23.52 5.78 4.49
CA GLN A 84 -22.51 6.78 4.12
C GLN A 84 -23.17 8.07 3.64
N SER A 85 -22.63 9.21 4.08
CA SER A 85 -23.19 10.53 3.74
C SER A 85 -23.23 10.77 2.23
N CYS A 86 -24.17 11.60 1.79
CA CYS A 86 -24.36 11.93 0.39
C CYS A 86 -23.11 12.56 -0.23
N ARG A 87 -22.40 13.41 0.53
CA ARG A 87 -21.15 14.05 0.11
C ARG A 87 -20.01 13.05 0.01
N PHE A 88 -19.83 12.19 1.01
CA PHE A 88 -18.81 11.15 0.96
C PHE A 88 -19.04 10.22 -0.24
N THR A 89 -20.28 9.82 -0.46
CA THR A 89 -20.65 8.95 -1.59
C THR A 89 -20.30 9.58 -2.93
N ASP A 90 -20.58 10.87 -3.14
CA ASP A 90 -20.21 11.56 -4.39
C ASP A 90 -18.68 11.66 -4.56
N ASP A 91 -17.95 11.99 -3.49
CA ASP A 91 -16.49 12.05 -3.49
C ASP A 91 -15.87 10.68 -3.86
N VAL A 92 -16.40 9.57 -3.32
CA VAL A 92 -15.94 8.22 -3.65
C VAL A 92 -16.22 7.91 -5.12
N LEU A 93 -17.46 8.13 -5.58
CA LEU A 93 -17.88 7.84 -6.95
C LEU A 93 -17.07 8.65 -7.97
N GLU A 94 -16.79 9.92 -7.69
CA GLU A 94 -15.92 10.77 -8.50
C GLU A 94 -14.50 10.20 -8.61
N LYS A 95 -13.89 9.89 -7.47
CA LYS A 95 -12.48 9.44 -7.41
C LYS A 95 -12.25 8.14 -8.18
N ILE A 96 -13.25 7.28 -8.25
CA ILE A 96 -13.16 6.00 -8.97
C ILE A 96 -13.67 6.08 -10.42
N GLY A 97 -14.13 7.25 -10.88
CA GLY A 97 -14.66 7.43 -12.24
C GLY A 97 -16.04 6.80 -12.48
N ALA A 98 -16.82 6.58 -11.43
CA ALA A 98 -18.20 6.12 -11.51
C ALA A 98 -19.15 7.27 -11.87
N PHE A 99 -20.44 6.96 -12.04
CA PHE A 99 -21.46 8.00 -12.16
C PHE A 99 -21.54 8.81 -10.87
N ARG A 100 -21.61 10.14 -11.02
CA ARG A 100 -21.92 11.06 -9.92
C ARG A 100 -23.19 10.64 -9.20
N ARG A 101 -23.30 10.99 -7.92
CA ARG A 101 -24.43 10.69 -7.03
C ARG A 101 -25.77 10.89 -7.71
N VAL A 102 -25.98 12.04 -8.35
CA VAL A 102 -27.26 12.38 -9.02
C VAL A 102 -27.64 11.36 -10.08
N HIS A 103 -26.66 10.94 -10.90
CA HIS A 103 -26.91 9.96 -11.96
C HIS A 103 -27.05 8.55 -11.41
N ALA A 104 -26.21 8.17 -10.44
CA ALA A 104 -26.30 6.87 -9.79
C ALA A 104 -27.63 6.70 -9.03
N HIS A 105 -28.07 7.75 -8.34
CA HIS A 105 -29.36 7.81 -7.63
C HIS A 105 -30.53 7.63 -8.59
N LYS A 106 -30.61 8.45 -9.65
CA LYS A 106 -31.65 8.33 -10.68
C LYS A 106 -31.74 6.90 -11.23
N TRP A 107 -30.60 6.28 -11.56
CA TRP A 107 -30.60 4.91 -12.07
C TRP A 107 -30.90 3.87 -10.99
N SER A 108 -30.61 4.15 -9.72
CA SER A 108 -31.03 3.29 -8.61
C SER A 108 -32.54 3.31 -8.41
N GLU A 109 -33.21 4.45 -8.59
CA GLU A 109 -34.68 4.53 -8.53
C GLU A 109 -35.32 3.70 -9.65
N VAL A 110 -34.81 3.81 -10.89
CA VAL A 110 -35.27 2.99 -12.02
C VAL A 110 -35.13 1.49 -11.70
N PHE A 111 -34.00 1.09 -11.09
CA PHE A 111 -33.76 -0.30 -10.68
C PHE A 111 -34.72 -0.75 -9.56
N ILE A 112 -34.91 0.08 -8.52
CA ILE A 112 -35.77 -0.22 -7.37
C ILE A 112 -37.24 -0.30 -7.78
N CYS A 113 -37.68 0.56 -8.70
CA CYS A 113 -39.02 0.55 -9.27
C CYS A 113 -39.29 -0.66 -10.19
N GLY A 114 -38.28 -1.51 -10.44
CA GLY A 114 -38.42 -2.72 -11.25
C GLY A 114 -38.48 -2.47 -12.75
N ASP A 115 -38.15 -1.27 -13.23
CA ASP A 115 -38.05 -0.95 -14.66
C ASP A 115 -36.68 -1.40 -15.20
N PHE A 116 -36.49 -2.72 -15.21
CA PHE A 116 -35.23 -3.34 -15.64
C PHE A 116 -34.95 -3.12 -17.12
N ASP A 117 -35.98 -2.98 -17.96
CA ASP A 117 -35.81 -2.73 -19.38
C ASP A 117 -35.16 -1.35 -19.62
N THR A 118 -35.65 -0.31 -18.95
CA THR A 118 -35.02 1.03 -18.98
C THR A 118 -33.65 1.00 -18.32
N PHE A 119 -33.49 0.29 -17.20
CA PHE A 119 -32.21 0.18 -16.50
C PHE A 119 -31.12 -0.50 -17.34
N THR A 120 -31.48 -1.56 -18.06
CA THR A 120 -30.57 -2.34 -18.90
C THR A 120 -30.37 -1.75 -20.29
N ALA A 121 -31.29 -0.89 -20.75
CA ALA A 121 -31.14 -0.13 -21.98
C ALA A 121 -29.95 0.84 -21.85
N ASP A 122 -28.79 0.41 -22.34
CA ASP A 122 -27.52 1.15 -22.38
C ASP A 122 -27.68 2.60 -22.90
N GLY A 123 -28.71 2.87 -23.70
CA GLY A 123 -28.92 4.18 -24.31
C GLY A 123 -27.87 4.51 -25.37
N ARG A 124 -26.89 3.62 -25.57
CA ARG A 124 -25.85 3.67 -26.61
C ARG A 124 -25.88 2.47 -27.56
N GLY A 125 -26.96 1.68 -27.55
CA GLY A 125 -27.20 0.64 -28.55
C GLY A 125 -26.23 -0.55 -28.53
N GLY A 126 -25.66 -0.92 -27.38
CA GLY A 126 -24.94 -2.18 -27.21
C GLY A 126 -23.56 -2.24 -27.87
N LYS A 127 -22.97 -1.10 -28.24
CA LYS A 127 -21.60 -1.09 -28.77
C LYS A 127 -20.60 -1.16 -27.63
N MET A 128 -20.03 -2.35 -27.40
CA MET A 128 -18.73 -2.43 -26.74
C MET A 128 -17.74 -1.64 -27.60
N PHE A 129 -17.10 -0.62 -27.04
CA PHE A 129 -15.97 -0.01 -27.71
C PHE A 129 -14.81 -1.00 -27.65
N PRO A 130 -14.17 -1.32 -28.78
CA PRO A 130 -12.94 -2.10 -28.75
C PRO A 130 -11.95 -1.43 -27.80
N SER A 131 -11.22 -2.24 -27.04
CA SER A 131 -10.10 -1.76 -26.26
C SER A 131 -9.06 -1.16 -27.21
N PHE A 132 -8.26 -0.21 -26.74
CA PHE A 132 -7.15 0.34 -27.53
C PHE A 132 -6.27 -0.76 -28.16
N TYR A 133 -6.04 -1.86 -27.44
CA TYR A 133 -5.22 -2.96 -27.95
C TYR A 133 -5.96 -3.90 -28.90
N ASP A 134 -7.29 -3.83 -28.98
CA ASP A 134 -8.05 -4.61 -29.97
C ASP A 134 -7.73 -4.10 -31.38
N ASP A 135 -7.48 -2.79 -31.52
CA ASP A 135 -7.04 -2.16 -32.76
C ASP A 135 -5.53 -2.34 -33.00
N TYR A 136 -4.74 -2.55 -31.93
CA TYR A 136 -3.27 -2.67 -31.98
C TYR A 136 -2.75 -3.88 -31.17
N PRO A 137 -3.06 -5.12 -31.56
CA PRO A 137 -2.72 -6.30 -30.75
C PRO A 137 -1.20 -6.55 -30.66
N GLY A 138 -0.44 -6.21 -31.70
CA GLY A 138 1.03 -6.29 -31.67
C GLY A 138 1.65 -5.35 -30.63
N LEU A 139 1.08 -4.14 -30.49
CA LEU A 139 1.51 -3.17 -29.49
C LEU A 139 1.25 -3.68 -28.07
N GLU A 140 0.16 -4.41 -27.84
CA GLU A 140 -0.12 -5.03 -26.54
C GLU A 140 0.96 -6.03 -26.13
N VAL A 141 1.37 -6.89 -27.07
CA VAL A 141 2.39 -7.91 -26.82
C VAL A 141 3.73 -7.27 -26.44
N GLU A 142 4.14 -6.24 -27.18
CA GLU A 142 5.38 -5.50 -26.89
C GLU A 142 5.30 -4.74 -25.56
N ALA A 143 4.19 -4.06 -25.29
CA ALA A 143 3.98 -3.30 -24.07
C ALA A 143 3.96 -4.22 -22.83
N LYS A 144 3.33 -5.40 -22.93
CA LYS A 144 3.34 -6.42 -21.89
C LYS A 144 4.74 -6.96 -21.65
N ALA A 145 5.50 -7.26 -22.70
CA ALA A 145 6.89 -7.73 -22.57
C ALA A 145 7.78 -6.67 -21.89
N PHE A 146 7.66 -5.41 -22.28
CA PHE A 146 8.36 -4.29 -21.65
C PHE A 146 8.01 -4.16 -20.15
N ALA A 147 6.72 -4.29 -19.81
CA ALA A 147 6.27 -4.26 -18.42
C ALA A 147 6.84 -5.42 -17.60
N ILE A 148 6.86 -6.64 -18.13
CA ILE A 148 7.43 -7.82 -17.47
C ILE A 148 8.92 -7.59 -17.18
N GLU A 149 9.68 -7.13 -18.17
CA GLU A 149 11.11 -6.84 -18.00
C GLU A 149 11.32 -5.75 -16.95
N GLY A 150 10.56 -4.66 -17.01
CA GLY A 150 10.63 -3.55 -16.07
C GLY A 150 10.33 -3.96 -14.62
N CYS A 151 9.25 -4.72 -14.41
CA CYS A 151 8.87 -5.25 -13.09
C CYS A 151 9.91 -6.23 -12.54
N SER A 152 10.64 -6.93 -13.42
CA SER A 152 11.68 -7.90 -13.07
C SER A 152 13.03 -7.25 -12.70
N ARG A 153 13.16 -5.92 -12.75
CA ARG A 153 14.41 -5.23 -12.41
C ARG A 153 14.61 -5.17 -10.88
N LYS A 154 15.80 -5.54 -10.43
CA LYS A 154 16.19 -5.58 -8.99
C LYS A 154 16.12 -4.22 -8.28
N ASN A 155 16.27 -3.13 -9.03
CA ASN A 155 16.22 -1.76 -8.51
C ASN A 155 14.79 -1.22 -8.36
N ALA A 156 13.77 -1.97 -8.81
CA ALA A 156 12.35 -1.61 -8.80
C ALA A 156 12.05 -0.17 -9.23
N SER A 157 12.76 0.33 -10.25
CA SER A 157 12.59 1.70 -10.75
C SER A 157 11.46 1.86 -11.77
N PHE A 158 10.82 0.76 -12.18
CA PHE A 158 9.78 0.78 -13.21
C PHE A 158 8.51 1.46 -12.70
N THR A 159 8.00 2.40 -13.50
CA THR A 159 6.81 3.18 -13.23
C THR A 159 5.77 3.02 -14.34
N VAL A 160 4.51 3.39 -14.03
CA VAL A 160 3.45 3.41 -15.04
C VAL A 160 3.74 4.45 -16.14
N GLY A 161 4.42 5.54 -15.79
CA GLY A 161 4.86 6.55 -16.76
C GLY A 161 5.87 5.99 -17.77
N ASP A 162 6.72 5.05 -17.37
CA ASP A 162 7.63 4.37 -18.30
C ASP A 162 6.86 3.56 -19.33
N LEU A 163 5.82 2.83 -18.89
CA LEU A 163 4.93 2.09 -19.80
C LEU A 163 4.18 3.03 -20.74
N ALA A 164 3.64 4.14 -20.22
CA ALA A 164 2.88 5.08 -21.03
C ALA A 164 3.73 5.74 -22.13
N LYS A 165 4.99 6.08 -21.81
CA LYS A 165 5.96 6.58 -22.81
C LYS A 165 6.32 5.52 -23.84
N PHE A 166 6.56 4.29 -23.40
CA PHE A 166 6.86 3.17 -24.30
C PHE A 166 5.71 2.93 -25.31
N VAL A 167 4.47 2.88 -24.82
CA VAL A 167 3.28 2.69 -25.67
C VAL A 167 3.12 3.84 -26.66
N ASP A 168 3.36 5.07 -26.21
CA ASP A 168 3.30 6.26 -27.06
C ASP A 168 4.32 6.21 -28.20
N GLU A 169 5.60 5.98 -27.88
CA GLU A 169 6.68 5.86 -28.87
C GLU A 169 6.37 4.77 -29.88
N LYS A 170 5.99 3.57 -29.40
CA LYS A 170 5.69 2.42 -30.25
C LYS A 170 4.47 2.61 -31.14
N PHE A 171 3.45 3.33 -30.67
CA PHE A 171 2.28 3.64 -31.47
C PHE A 171 2.64 4.47 -32.71
N TYR A 172 3.45 5.52 -32.55
CA TYR A 172 3.88 6.36 -33.67
C TYR A 172 4.83 5.62 -34.61
N GLU A 173 5.70 4.76 -34.10
CA GLU A 173 6.53 3.85 -34.92
C GLU A 173 5.67 2.91 -35.79
N LEU A 174 4.66 2.27 -35.19
CA LEU A 174 3.79 1.32 -35.87
C LEU A 174 2.88 1.98 -36.92
N THR A 175 2.32 3.14 -36.59
CA THR A 175 1.38 3.85 -37.46
C THR A 175 2.06 4.75 -38.49
N GLN A 176 3.37 4.97 -38.36
CA GLN A 176 4.15 5.93 -39.15
C GLN A 176 3.58 7.36 -39.12
N THR A 177 2.86 7.70 -38.05
CA THR A 177 2.31 9.04 -37.85
C THR A 177 3.29 9.93 -37.09
N VAL A 178 3.22 11.24 -37.32
CA VAL A 178 4.07 12.22 -36.64
C VAL A 178 3.34 12.73 -35.41
N LYS A 179 3.99 12.66 -34.24
CA LYS A 179 3.48 13.24 -33.00
C LYS A 179 3.45 14.76 -33.10
N THR A 180 2.28 15.38 -32.92
CA THR A 180 2.07 16.83 -33.09
C THR A 180 1.89 17.60 -31.78
N GLY A 181 1.89 16.93 -30.62
CA GLY A 181 1.73 17.55 -29.30
C GLY A 181 2.33 16.69 -28.19
N ASP A 182 2.27 17.15 -26.95
CA ASP A 182 2.91 16.48 -25.80
C ASP A 182 2.05 15.37 -25.19
N ASP A 183 0.76 15.31 -25.55
CA ASP A 183 -0.17 14.32 -25.03
C ASP A 183 0.25 12.89 -25.37
N LEU A 184 0.06 12.00 -24.40
CA LEU A 184 0.29 10.57 -24.57
C LEU A 184 -0.90 9.93 -25.27
N ILE A 185 -0.65 9.05 -26.24
CA ILE A 185 -1.71 8.27 -26.89
C ILE A 185 -2.50 7.42 -25.88
N ARG A 186 -1.80 6.99 -24.83
CA ARG A 186 -2.36 6.21 -23.72
C ARG A 186 -1.92 6.80 -22.40
N PHE A 187 -2.87 7.34 -21.64
CA PHE A 187 -2.60 7.97 -20.35
C PHE A 187 -2.07 6.98 -19.31
N GLU A 188 -1.30 7.47 -18.33
CA GLU A 188 -0.79 6.66 -17.22
C GLU A 188 -1.90 5.90 -16.48
N LYS A 189 -3.05 6.55 -16.25
CA LYS A 189 -4.21 5.88 -15.63
C LYS A 189 -4.67 4.65 -16.41
N SER A 190 -4.61 4.69 -17.75
CA SER A 190 -4.98 3.57 -18.60
C SER A 190 -3.90 2.49 -18.60
N CYS A 191 -2.63 2.89 -18.63
CA CYS A 191 -1.50 1.97 -18.53
C CYS A 191 -1.46 1.24 -17.17
N ARG A 192 -1.92 1.88 -16.10
CA ARG A 192 -2.10 1.24 -14.78
C ARG A 192 -3.10 0.09 -14.86
N LEU A 193 -4.22 0.30 -15.54
CA LEU A 193 -5.24 -0.74 -15.75
C LEU A 193 -4.69 -1.89 -16.58
N ASP A 194 -3.90 -1.60 -17.61
CA ASP A 194 -3.25 -2.63 -18.43
C ASP A 194 -2.33 -3.51 -17.60
N LEU A 195 -1.48 -2.91 -16.76
CA LEU A 195 -0.61 -3.64 -15.85
C LEU A 195 -1.42 -4.62 -15.00
N ARG A 196 -2.54 -4.17 -14.40
CA ARG A 196 -3.41 -5.06 -13.62
C ARG A 196 -4.06 -6.15 -14.47
N ARG A 197 -4.55 -5.82 -15.67
CA ARG A 197 -5.11 -6.80 -16.62
C ARG A 197 -4.09 -7.87 -16.99
N TRP A 198 -2.82 -7.50 -17.08
CA TRP A 198 -1.73 -8.42 -17.37
C TRP A 198 -1.24 -9.21 -16.15
N GLY A 199 -1.84 -9.01 -14.97
CA GLY A 199 -1.51 -9.73 -13.73
C GLY A 199 -0.55 -8.98 -12.80
N ALA A 200 -0.20 -7.73 -13.08
CA ALA A 200 0.66 -6.94 -12.21
C ALA A 200 -0.06 -6.49 -10.94
N ARG A 201 0.67 -6.49 -9.82
CA ARG A 201 0.22 -5.96 -8.53
C ARG A 201 1.16 -4.85 -8.06
N PHE A 202 0.60 -3.82 -7.45
CA PHE A 202 1.39 -2.74 -6.85
C PHE A 202 1.52 -2.96 -5.34
N GLU A 203 2.62 -3.57 -4.92
CA GLU A 203 2.78 -4.10 -3.57
C GLU A 203 3.95 -3.47 -2.81
N PRO A 204 3.90 -3.48 -1.45
CA PRO A 204 5.02 -3.08 -0.62
C PRO A 204 6.29 -3.90 -0.88
N ASN A 205 7.42 -3.24 -0.76
CA ASN A 205 8.73 -3.81 -1.01
C ASN A 205 9.25 -4.66 0.17
N SER A 206 8.51 -5.70 0.57
CA SER A 206 8.73 -6.45 1.83
C SER A 206 9.56 -7.73 1.71
N ALA A 207 9.76 -8.26 0.51
CA ALA A 207 10.43 -9.55 0.27
C ALA A 207 11.96 -9.47 0.45
N ARG A 208 12.45 -9.45 1.70
CA ARG A 208 13.89 -9.32 1.99
C ARG A 208 14.66 -10.63 1.71
N PRO A 209 15.85 -10.58 1.08
CA PRO A 209 16.68 -11.75 0.79
C PRO A 209 17.14 -12.57 2.02
N TYR A 210 17.02 -12.01 3.23
CA TYR A 210 17.65 -12.56 4.43
C TYR A 210 16.82 -13.62 5.18
N PHE A 211 15.61 -13.95 4.71
CA PHE A 211 14.70 -14.81 5.45
C PHE A 211 14.96 -16.32 5.28
N GLU A 212 15.64 -16.75 4.21
CA GLU A 212 15.75 -18.19 3.89
C GLU A 212 16.59 -18.99 4.91
N GLY A 213 17.51 -18.34 5.62
CA GLY A 213 18.35 -19.02 6.62
C GLY A 213 17.71 -19.17 8.01
N HIS A 214 16.74 -18.31 8.36
CA HIS A 214 16.23 -18.20 9.73
C HIS A 214 15.32 -19.36 10.14
N GLU A 215 14.67 -20.01 9.17
CA GLU A 215 13.72 -21.11 9.44
C GLU A 215 14.33 -22.50 9.18
N ARG A 216 15.66 -22.58 9.01
CA ARG A 216 16.35 -23.87 9.03
C ARG A 216 16.16 -24.55 10.39
N ALA A 217 15.94 -25.87 10.39
CA ALA A 217 15.61 -26.62 11.60
C ALA A 217 16.64 -26.43 12.74
N ASP A 218 17.93 -26.39 12.42
CA ASP A 218 19.00 -26.17 13.40
C ASP A 218 18.98 -24.75 13.98
N VAL A 219 18.72 -23.73 13.15
CA VAL A 219 18.57 -22.34 13.59
C VAL A 219 17.36 -22.18 14.51
N VAL A 220 16.24 -22.84 14.18
CA VAL A 220 15.02 -22.81 15.00
C VAL A 220 15.26 -23.47 16.36
N ILE A 221 15.99 -24.58 16.42
CA ILE A 221 16.37 -25.25 17.68
C ILE A 221 17.17 -24.28 18.56
N HIS A 222 18.25 -23.69 18.02
CA HIS A 222 19.08 -22.75 18.78
C HIS A 222 18.33 -21.49 19.22
N ARG A 223 17.42 -20.96 18.37
CA ARG A 223 16.54 -19.84 18.73
C ARG A 223 15.69 -20.18 19.97
N ASN A 224 15.12 -21.38 20.00
CA ASN A 224 14.30 -21.82 21.14
C ASN A 224 15.13 -22.03 22.41
N GLU A 225 16.34 -22.57 22.30
CA GLU A 225 17.28 -22.71 23.42
C GLU A 225 17.65 -21.33 23.99
N PHE A 226 17.97 -20.38 23.11
CA PHE A 226 18.30 -19.01 23.48
C PHE A 226 17.13 -18.32 24.20
N ILE A 227 15.92 -18.38 23.65
CA ILE A 227 14.72 -17.81 24.30
C ILE A 227 14.49 -18.47 25.68
N SER A 228 14.63 -19.79 25.77
CA SER A 228 14.47 -20.52 27.03
C SER A 228 15.49 -20.07 28.09
N TYR A 229 16.73 -19.82 27.69
CA TYR A 229 17.78 -19.30 28.58
C TYR A 229 17.39 -17.97 29.24
N PHE A 230 16.80 -17.03 28.48
CA PHE A 230 16.34 -15.74 29.01
C PHE A 230 15.11 -15.89 29.90
N LEU A 231 14.11 -16.66 29.46
CA LEU A 231 12.86 -16.82 30.21
C LEU A 231 13.08 -17.48 31.58
N GLN A 232 14.01 -18.43 31.69
CA GLN A 232 14.39 -19.06 32.96
C GLN A 232 15.07 -18.08 33.93
N ARG A 233 15.61 -16.97 33.43
CA ARG A 233 16.39 -15.97 34.18
C ARG A 233 15.71 -14.60 34.19
N LYS A 234 14.44 -14.52 33.82
CA LYS A 234 13.71 -13.25 33.70
C LYS A 234 13.82 -12.37 34.96
N ASP A 235 13.89 -13.01 36.14
CA ASP A 235 13.97 -12.35 37.44
C ASP A 235 15.40 -11.89 37.81
N GLU A 236 16.41 -12.20 36.98
CA GLU A 236 17.80 -11.71 37.11
C GLU A 236 18.01 -10.39 36.35
N TYR A 237 17.11 -10.05 35.42
CA TYR A 237 17.26 -8.87 34.56
C TYR A 237 16.37 -7.73 35.02
N TYR A 238 16.81 -6.50 34.74
CA TYR A 238 15.94 -5.35 34.76
C TYR A 238 14.92 -5.50 33.63
N THR A 239 13.68 -5.88 33.92
CA THR A 239 12.62 -5.95 32.91
C THR A 239 11.73 -4.72 32.95
N ILE A 240 11.22 -4.34 31.78
CA ILE A 240 10.20 -3.31 31.66
C ILE A 240 8.84 -3.97 31.88
N SER A 241 8.06 -3.49 32.85
CA SER A 241 6.67 -3.93 33.01
C SER A 241 5.77 -3.26 31.97
N ASP A 242 4.84 -4.01 31.39
CA ASP A 242 3.80 -3.45 30.52
C ASP A 242 2.86 -2.51 31.30
N GLY A 243 2.69 -1.27 30.82
CA GLY A 243 1.81 -0.24 31.39
C GLY A 243 1.93 1.10 30.64
N ASP A 244 1.05 2.07 30.95
CA ASP A 244 1.02 3.41 30.30
C ASP A 244 2.33 4.20 30.44
N GLN A 245 3.14 3.84 31.44
CA GLN A 245 4.52 4.30 31.60
C GLN A 245 5.38 3.08 31.95
N PRO A 246 6.34 2.68 31.09
CA PRO A 246 7.23 1.56 31.35
C PRO A 246 8.02 1.79 32.64
N LYS A 247 7.94 0.85 33.58
CA LYS A 247 8.69 0.90 34.85
C LYS A 247 9.63 -0.29 34.95
N TRP A 248 10.83 -0.01 35.45
CA TRP A 248 11.84 -1.01 35.74
C TRP A 248 11.48 -1.80 36.98
N ILE A 249 11.50 -3.12 36.88
CA ILE A 249 11.30 -4.01 38.03
C ILE A 249 12.62 -4.05 38.84
N SER A 250 12.55 -3.66 40.12
CA SER A 250 13.67 -3.64 41.08
C SER A 250 13.15 -4.02 42.47
N PRO A 251 13.90 -4.78 43.30
CA PRO A 251 15.22 -5.35 43.04
C PRO A 251 15.17 -6.78 42.50
N THR A 252 16.18 -7.16 41.69
CA THR A 252 16.42 -8.56 41.29
C THR A 252 17.36 -9.24 42.30
N HIS A 253 17.28 -10.56 42.42
CA HIS A 253 18.13 -11.31 43.37
C HIS A 253 19.59 -11.45 42.90
N ASN A 254 19.83 -11.33 41.59
CA ASN A 254 21.14 -11.38 40.96
C ASN A 254 21.14 -10.43 39.74
N PRO A 255 21.35 -9.12 39.93
CA PRO A 255 21.16 -8.13 38.88
C PRO A 255 22.14 -8.32 37.74
N ARG A 256 21.58 -8.56 36.55
CA ARG A 256 22.29 -8.57 35.27
C ARG A 256 21.77 -7.43 34.40
N ILE A 257 22.71 -6.73 33.78
CA ILE A 257 22.41 -5.69 32.78
C ILE A 257 22.54 -6.33 31.40
N LEU A 258 21.48 -6.22 30.59
CA LEU A 258 21.55 -6.62 29.19
C LEU A 258 22.09 -5.46 28.36
N ILE A 259 23.10 -5.77 27.57
CA ILE A 259 23.68 -4.88 26.58
C ILE A 259 23.47 -5.54 25.22
N PHE A 260 22.75 -4.85 24.34
CA PHE A 260 22.49 -5.26 22.97
C PHE A 260 23.32 -4.41 22.04
N HIS A 261 23.78 -5.00 20.95
CA HIS A 261 24.52 -4.31 19.89
C HIS A 261 23.92 -4.72 18.56
N ASP A 262 23.77 -3.77 17.65
CA ASP A 262 23.41 -4.06 16.27
C ASP A 262 24.08 -3.05 15.31
N GLU A 263 24.24 -3.50 14.07
CA GLU A 263 24.82 -2.71 12.99
C GLU A 263 23.77 -2.47 11.91
N SER A 264 23.47 -1.20 11.66
CA SER A 264 22.51 -0.78 10.64
C SER A 264 23.22 -0.05 9.51
N THR A 265 22.95 -0.47 8.27
CA THR A 265 23.43 0.21 7.07
C THR A 265 22.31 1.01 6.42
N PHE A 266 22.39 2.33 6.49
CA PHE A 266 21.49 3.27 5.84
C PHE A 266 22.01 3.61 4.44
N LYS A 267 21.16 3.54 3.42
CA LYS A 267 21.57 3.85 2.04
C LYS A 267 20.83 5.06 1.50
N SER A 268 21.53 5.95 0.80
CA SER A 268 20.88 6.97 0.00
C SER A 268 20.19 6.35 -1.22
N GLY A 269 19.06 6.91 -1.64
CA GLY A 269 18.29 6.37 -2.77
C GLY A 269 17.75 4.97 -2.52
N GLU A 270 17.27 4.70 -1.29
CA GLU A 270 16.50 3.50 -1.02
C GLU A 270 15.37 3.35 -2.04
N VAL A 271 15.18 2.10 -2.45
CA VAL A 271 14.22 1.71 -3.47
C VAL A 271 12.82 2.10 -3.00
N SER A 272 11.97 2.57 -3.92
CA SER A 272 10.57 2.91 -3.64
C SER A 272 9.92 1.86 -2.73
N ALA A 273 9.23 2.33 -1.69
CA ALA A 273 8.57 1.47 -0.71
C ALA A 273 7.50 0.55 -1.33
N LYS A 274 7.03 0.85 -2.55
CA LYS A 274 6.12 0.04 -3.34
C LYS A 274 6.61 -0.10 -4.78
N ARG A 275 6.28 -1.22 -5.43
CA ARG A 275 6.64 -1.49 -6.83
C ARG A 275 5.58 -2.31 -7.55
N TRP A 276 5.60 -2.27 -8.87
CA TRP A 276 4.86 -3.22 -9.70
C TRP A 276 5.59 -4.57 -9.74
N ILE A 277 4.84 -5.65 -9.51
CA ILE A 277 5.31 -7.03 -9.50
C ILE A 277 4.38 -7.84 -10.39
N MET A 278 4.93 -8.65 -11.28
CA MET A 278 4.17 -9.61 -12.07
C MET A 278 4.22 -10.97 -11.37
N GLU A 279 3.11 -11.72 -11.43
CA GLU A 279 3.05 -13.11 -10.96
C GLU A 279 4.23 -13.89 -11.61
N ASP A 280 4.98 -14.63 -10.80
CA ASP A 280 6.18 -15.42 -11.16
C ASP A 280 7.51 -14.68 -11.37
N HIS A 281 7.53 -13.35 -11.28
CA HIS A 281 8.75 -12.56 -11.47
C HIS A 281 9.04 -11.62 -10.29
N THR A 282 9.41 -12.22 -9.15
CA THR A 282 9.80 -11.47 -7.94
C THR A 282 11.32 -11.52 -7.76
N PRO A 283 12.09 -10.63 -8.41
CA PRO A 283 13.53 -10.61 -8.22
C PRO A 283 13.88 -10.21 -6.77
N PHE A 284 14.86 -10.89 -6.19
CA PHE A 284 15.50 -10.46 -4.94
C PHE A 284 16.10 -9.06 -5.11
N PHE A 285 15.97 -8.25 -4.06
CA PHE A 285 16.53 -6.90 -4.05
C PHE A 285 18.04 -6.90 -4.25
N SER A 286 18.51 -6.08 -5.19
CA SER A 286 19.89 -5.63 -5.11
C SER A 286 19.97 -4.58 -4.00
N LYS A 287 20.96 -4.69 -3.11
CA LYS A 287 21.34 -3.58 -2.24
C LYS A 287 21.54 -2.35 -3.14
N GLY A 288 20.77 -1.27 -2.91
CA GLY A 288 20.77 -0.09 -3.79
C GLY A 288 22.18 0.46 -4.07
N ARG A 289 22.36 1.11 -5.24
CA ARG A 289 23.63 1.70 -5.70
C ARG A 289 24.06 2.97 -4.94
N GLY A 290 23.20 3.50 -4.07
CA GLY A 290 23.51 4.71 -3.34
C GLY A 290 24.57 4.54 -2.25
N ARG A 291 25.06 5.68 -1.76
CA ARG A 291 26.06 5.74 -0.69
C ARG A 291 25.47 5.11 0.55
N SER A 292 26.25 4.26 1.22
CA SER A 292 25.87 3.63 2.48
C SER A 292 26.58 4.28 3.66
N HIS A 293 25.85 4.56 4.72
CA HIS A 293 26.36 4.87 6.05
C HIS A 293 26.07 3.68 6.96
N MET A 294 27.12 3.08 7.51
CA MET A 294 26.99 2.04 8.53
C MET A 294 27.09 2.70 9.89
N ILE A 295 26.11 2.44 10.74
CA ILE A 295 26.03 2.90 12.11
C ILE A 295 26.00 1.66 13.01
N SER A 296 26.86 1.67 14.02
CA SER A 296 26.92 0.65 15.06
C SER A 296 26.60 1.32 16.39
N ASP A 297 25.71 0.72 17.18
CA ASP A 297 25.33 1.28 18.48
C ASP A 297 25.01 0.21 19.52
N PHE A 298 25.08 0.60 20.80
CA PHE A 298 24.81 -0.27 21.94
C PHE A 298 23.58 0.23 22.69
N LEU A 299 22.62 -0.67 22.94
CA LEU A 299 21.44 -0.42 23.76
C LEU A 299 21.57 -1.14 25.10
N VAL A 300 21.13 -0.47 26.15
CA VAL A 300 21.27 -0.96 27.53
C VAL A 300 19.92 -1.09 28.18
N GLN A 301 19.72 -2.21 28.85
CA GLN A 301 18.56 -2.42 29.70
C GLN A 301 18.85 -1.88 31.11
N HIS A 302 18.88 -0.55 31.29
CA HIS A 302 19.18 0.09 32.59
C HIS A 302 18.22 1.25 32.95
N PRO A 303 17.86 1.45 34.24
CA PRO A 303 16.99 2.54 34.69
C PRO A 303 17.41 3.95 34.33
N SER A 304 18.71 4.19 34.17
CA SER A 304 19.25 5.52 33.83
C SER A 304 19.05 5.93 32.36
N GLY A 305 18.65 4.99 31.49
CA GLY A 305 18.39 5.28 30.08
C GLY A 305 18.80 4.15 29.14
N PRO A 306 18.37 4.21 27.86
CA PRO A 306 18.62 3.16 26.88
C PRO A 306 20.03 3.22 26.25
N PHE A 307 20.80 4.28 26.49
CA PHE A 307 22.13 4.50 25.91
C PHE A 307 23.18 4.62 27.00
N PHE A 308 24.36 4.07 26.75
CA PHE A 308 25.54 4.39 27.54
C PHE A 308 26.04 5.78 27.20
N SER A 309 26.22 6.62 28.21
CA SER A 309 26.93 7.88 28.08
C SER A 309 28.02 8.02 29.14
N LEU A 310 29.24 8.30 28.72
CA LEU A 310 30.31 8.67 29.64
C LEU A 310 30.14 10.13 30.08
N SER A 311 30.43 10.44 31.33
CA SER A 311 30.67 11.84 31.73
C SER A 311 31.91 12.38 31.02
N ASP A 312 32.07 13.70 30.97
CA ASP A 312 33.23 14.32 30.32
C ASP A 312 34.56 13.87 30.94
N ALA A 313 34.58 13.63 32.25
CA ALA A 313 35.76 13.12 32.95
C ALA A 313 36.07 11.67 32.58
N GLU A 314 35.05 10.81 32.51
CA GLU A 314 35.20 9.41 32.08
C GLU A 314 35.62 9.31 30.63
N PHE A 315 35.04 10.13 29.75
CA PHE A 315 35.43 10.21 28.35
C PHE A 315 36.88 10.68 28.19
N HIS A 316 37.32 11.67 28.96
CA HIS A 316 38.72 12.11 28.96
C HIS A 316 39.67 10.97 29.32
N ASN A 317 39.38 10.24 30.41
CA ASN A 317 40.17 9.07 30.82
C ASN A 317 40.16 7.96 29.75
N ALA A 318 39.02 7.74 29.10
CA ALA A 318 38.91 6.78 28.00
C ALA A 318 39.77 7.18 26.80
N VAL A 319 39.81 8.47 26.45
CA VAL A 319 40.67 9.00 25.37
C VAL A 319 42.15 8.88 25.73
N GLU A 320 42.54 9.10 27.00
CA GLU A 320 43.92 8.88 27.45
C GLU A 320 44.35 7.42 27.31
N LYS A 321 43.47 6.49 27.69
CA LYS A 321 43.70 5.04 27.61
C LYS A 321 43.63 4.51 26.18
N PHE A 322 42.76 5.10 25.35
CA PHE A 322 42.52 4.73 23.96
C PHE A 322 42.58 5.96 23.05
N PRO A 323 43.78 6.40 22.65
CA PRO A 323 43.95 7.58 21.79
C PRO A 323 43.24 7.48 20.43
N SER A 324 42.89 6.27 19.98
CA SER A 324 42.14 6.02 18.76
C SER A 324 40.73 6.64 18.76
N LEU A 325 40.18 6.97 19.93
CA LEU A 325 38.85 7.59 20.06
C LEU A 325 38.83 9.04 19.56
N SER A 326 39.97 9.74 19.64
CA SER A 326 40.13 11.12 19.17
C SER A 326 41.00 11.22 17.91
N ALA A 327 41.64 10.12 17.49
CA ALA A 327 42.48 10.10 16.31
C ALA A 327 41.65 10.18 15.01
N PRO A 328 42.13 10.90 13.98
CA PRO A 328 41.51 10.87 12.66
C PRO A 328 41.63 9.45 12.08
N SER A 329 40.51 8.74 12.01
CA SER A 329 40.44 7.35 11.55
C SER A 329 39.31 7.13 10.55
N GLY A 330 39.20 5.90 10.04
CA GLY A 330 38.06 5.40 9.27
C GLY A 330 36.70 5.54 9.98
N LEU A 331 36.76 5.65 11.32
CA LEU A 331 35.62 5.68 12.24
C LEU A 331 35.45 7.08 12.82
N SER A 332 34.19 7.51 12.87
CA SER A 332 33.74 8.68 13.61
C SER A 332 33.04 8.22 14.88
N TYR A 333 33.73 8.30 16.02
CA TYR A 333 33.13 8.06 17.33
C TYR A 333 32.32 9.29 17.75
N PHE A 334 31.14 9.07 18.31
CA PHE A 334 30.38 10.15 18.94
C PHE A 334 30.93 10.39 20.34
N ASN A 335 31.21 11.66 20.67
CA ASN A 335 31.71 12.01 21.99
C ASN A 335 30.77 11.48 23.08
N ASN A 336 31.37 10.96 24.14
CA ASN A 336 30.67 10.44 25.31
C ASN A 336 29.73 9.26 25.01
N SER A 337 29.74 8.67 23.81
CA SER A 337 28.82 7.59 23.42
C SER A 337 29.56 6.35 22.95
N ALA A 338 28.92 5.18 23.06
CA ALA A 338 29.34 3.95 22.42
C ALA A 338 29.07 3.93 20.90
N THR A 339 28.36 4.94 20.39
CA THR A 339 27.99 5.03 18.97
C THR A 339 29.20 5.37 18.11
N ALA A 340 29.35 4.65 17.00
CA ALA A 340 30.36 4.94 16.00
C ALA A 340 29.81 4.75 14.57
N GLY A 341 30.28 5.60 13.67
CA GLY A 341 29.95 5.55 12.24
C GLY A 341 31.19 5.33 11.38
N ILE A 342 31.05 4.59 10.28
CA ILE A 342 32.10 4.49 9.27
C ILE A 342 31.97 5.66 8.30
N ASN A 343 33.07 6.39 8.09
CA ASN A 343 33.13 7.46 7.10
C ASN A 343 32.99 6.89 5.68
N VAL A 344 32.27 7.62 4.82
CA VAL A 344 32.01 7.17 3.45
C VAL A 344 33.32 7.04 2.68
N GLY A 345 33.54 5.86 2.10
CA GLY A 345 34.71 5.57 1.27
C GLY A 345 35.97 5.20 2.05
N GLN A 346 35.87 5.01 3.37
CA GLN A 346 36.97 4.49 4.19
C GLN A 346 36.71 3.03 4.56
N GLU A 347 37.76 2.21 4.50
CA GLU A 347 37.72 0.87 5.06
C GLU A 347 37.94 0.98 6.57
N ALA A 348 36.97 0.52 7.33
CA ALA A 348 37.01 0.50 8.78
C ALA A 348 36.32 -0.76 9.30
N TYR A 349 36.76 -1.23 10.45
CA TYR A 349 36.18 -2.39 11.13
C TYR A 349 35.84 -2.00 12.56
N PHE A 350 34.62 -2.32 13.00
CA PHE A 350 34.23 -2.13 14.39
C PHE A 350 34.88 -3.20 15.26
N ASN A 351 35.81 -2.78 16.12
CA ASN A 351 36.30 -3.65 17.18
C ASN A 351 35.44 -3.47 18.43
N ASN A 352 34.52 -4.40 18.65
CA ASN A 352 33.63 -4.38 19.81
C ASN A 352 34.38 -4.39 21.14
N GLU A 353 35.56 -5.02 21.23
CA GLU A 353 36.38 -4.99 22.45
C GLU A 353 36.90 -3.57 22.73
N THR A 354 37.28 -2.82 21.70
CA THR A 354 37.71 -1.43 21.84
C THR A 354 36.57 -0.52 22.27
N ILE A 355 35.34 -0.77 21.81
CA ILE A 355 34.16 0.01 22.21
C ILE A 355 33.77 -0.33 23.65
N LEU A 356 33.70 -1.62 23.99
CA LEU A 356 33.34 -2.06 25.33
C LEU A 356 34.39 -1.66 26.38
N ALA A 357 35.67 -1.64 26.04
CA ALA A 357 36.74 -1.27 26.99
C ALA A 357 36.74 0.21 27.41
N GLN A 358 35.90 1.04 26.79
CA GLN A 358 35.63 2.43 27.20
C GLN A 358 34.75 2.49 28.46
N PHE A 359 33.99 1.42 28.72
CA PHE A 359 33.09 1.24 29.85
C PHE A 359 33.65 0.18 30.81
#